data_AF-A0AAC8Z2U7-F1
#
_entry.id   AF-A0AAC8Z2U7-F1
#
_cell.length_a   1.000
_cell.length_b   1.000
_cell.length_c   1.000
_cell.angle_alpha   90.00
_cell.angle_beta   90.00
_cell.angle_gamma   90.00
#
_symmetry.space_group_name_H-M   'P 1'
#
loop_
_entity.id
_entity.type
_entity.pdbx_description
1 polymer ?
#
loop_
_entity_poly.entity_id
_entity_poly.type
_entity_poly.pdbx_seq_one_letter_code
_entity_poly.pdbx_strand_id
1 'polypeptide(L)'
;MNIDRRIAAAAGLALIAAGCTPTDATFGNAVRQTMAAQVVNPDPQYDDPVPTTEGAKGAEAVERYRTDKVKQPDTIRTTDTDTGSPR
;
A
#
# COMPACT_ATOMS: atom_id res chain seq x y z
N MET A 1 -40.58 41.98 4.70
CA MET A 1 -40.08 40.63 4.41
C MET A 1 -39.49 40.10 5.70
N ASN A 2 -40.22 39.29 6.46
CA ASN A 2 -39.76 38.81 7.77
C ASN A 2 -39.16 37.43 7.58
N ILE A 3 -37.82 37.35 7.58
CA ILE A 3 -37.13 36.06 7.51
C ILE A 3 -37.39 35.34 8.83
N ASP A 4 -38.06 34.20 8.76
CA ASP A 4 -38.31 33.34 9.91
C ASP A 4 -36.98 32.87 10.50
N ARG A 5 -36.80 33.03 11.82
CA ARG A 5 -35.57 32.67 12.54
C ARG A 5 -35.20 31.19 12.33
N ARG A 6 -36.19 30.33 12.09
CA ARG A 6 -35.98 28.91 11.77
C ARG A 6 -35.38 28.71 10.38
N ILE A 7 -35.83 29.50 9.41
CA ILE A 7 -35.32 29.49 8.03
C ILE A 7 -33.90 30.06 8.00
N ALA A 8 -33.64 31.15 8.74
CA ALA A 8 -32.30 31.71 8.89
C ALA A 8 -31.30 30.72 9.53
N ALA A 9 -31.72 30.00 10.57
CA ALA A 9 -30.89 28.99 11.23
C ALA A 9 -30.60 27.79 10.31
N ALA A 10 -31.60 27.31 9.57
CA ALA A 10 -31.43 26.21 8.62
C ALA A 10 -30.50 26.58 7.45
N ALA A 11 -30.64 27.79 6.91
CA ALA A 11 -29.77 28.30 5.84
C ALA A 11 -28.32 28.48 6.32
N GLY A 12 -28.12 28.98 7.55
CA GLY A 12 -26.79 29.10 8.15
C GLY A 12 -26.11 27.75 8.36
N LEU A 13 -26.84 26.74 8.83
CA LEU A 13 -26.30 25.38 9.02
C LEU A 13 -25.92 24.72 7.69
N ALA A 14 -26.73 24.92 6.63
CA ALA A 14 -26.44 24.39 5.30
C ALA A 14 -25.16 24.98 4.69
N LEU A 15 -24.89 26.28 4.91
CA LEU A 15 -23.66 26.94 4.46
C LEU A 15 -22.42 26.41 5.18
N ILE A 16 -22.53 26.14 6.49
CA ILE A 16 -21.43 25.58 7.29
C ILE A 16 -21.13 24.14 6.87
N ALA A 17 -22.17 23.33 6.61
CA ALA A 17 -22.01 21.94 6.18
C ALA A 17 -21.36 21.81 4.79
N ALA A 18 -21.56 22.79 3.90
CA ALA A 18 -20.95 22.81 2.57
C ALA A 18 -19.43 23.09 2.57
N GLY A 19 -18.86 23.56 3.68
CA GLY A 19 -17.43 23.87 3.79
C GLY A 19 -16.51 22.67 4.06
N CYS A 20 -17.07 21.48 4.36
CA CYS A 20 -16.28 20.29 4.71
C CYS A 20 -15.80 19.47 3.50
N THR A 21 -16.05 19.89 2.26
CA THR A 21 -15.49 19.22 1.08
C THR A 21 -14.18 19.89 0.68
N PRO A 22 -13.12 19.14 0.35
CA PRO A 22 -11.94 19.73 -0.27
C PRO A 22 -12.35 20.30 -1.63
N THR A 23 -12.49 21.62 -1.72
CA THR A 23 -12.86 22.36 -2.94
C THR A 23 -11.67 22.57 -3.87
N ASP A 24 -10.47 22.22 -3.43
CA ASP A 24 -9.26 22.34 -4.22
C ASP A 24 -9.15 21.20 -5.24
N ALA A 25 -9.37 21.52 -6.51
CA ALA A 25 -9.22 20.60 -7.64
C ALA A 25 -7.80 20.02 -7.74
N THR A 26 -6.80 20.67 -7.12
CA THR A 26 -5.41 20.21 -7.10
C THR A 26 -5.08 19.29 -5.94
N PHE A 27 -6.05 18.95 -5.09
CA PHE A 27 -5.85 18.02 -3.98
C PHE A 27 -5.32 16.67 -4.49
N GLY A 28 -4.17 16.25 -3.95
CA GLY A 28 -3.47 15.02 -4.34
C GLY A 28 -2.66 15.12 -5.65
N ASN A 29 -2.55 16.30 -6.28
CA ASN A 29 -1.78 16.45 -7.52
C ASN A 29 -0.29 16.10 -7.32
N ALA A 30 0.31 16.44 -6.18
CA ALA A 30 1.68 16.05 -5.85
C ALA A 30 1.87 14.52 -5.88
N VAL A 31 0.93 13.75 -5.30
CA VAL A 31 0.97 12.28 -5.33
C VAL A 31 0.83 11.76 -6.75
N ARG A 32 -0.10 12.31 -7.54
CA ARG A 32 -0.29 11.93 -8.95
C ARG A 32 0.95 12.24 -9.80
N GLN A 33 1.59 13.38 -9.58
CA GLN A 33 2.83 13.77 -10.24
C GLN A 33 3.99 12.85 -9.86
N THR A 34 4.16 12.54 -8.57
CA THR A 34 5.18 11.59 -8.11
C THR A 34 4.96 10.19 -8.70
N MET A 35 3.71 9.71 -8.73
CA MET A 35 3.38 8.43 -9.38
C MET A 35 3.68 8.44 -10.88
N ALA A 36 3.38 9.54 -11.58
CA ALA A 36 3.64 9.69 -13.01
C ALA A 36 5.13 9.79 -13.33
N ALA A 37 5.91 10.42 -12.46
CA ALA A 37 7.34 10.63 -12.67
C ALA A 37 8.18 9.34 -12.58
N GLN A 38 7.68 8.30 -11.91
CA GLN A 38 8.36 7.01 -11.73
C GLN A 38 9.87 7.15 -11.45
N VAL A 39 10.23 8.06 -10.53
CA VAL A 39 11.64 8.41 -10.31
C VAL A 39 12.38 7.20 -9.74
N VAL A 40 13.31 6.67 -10.54
CA VAL A 40 14.24 5.60 -10.13
C VAL A 40 15.55 6.23 -9.68
N ASN A 41 16.14 5.73 -8.59
CA ASN A 41 17.47 6.15 -8.18
C ASN A 41 18.50 5.73 -9.26
N PRO A 42 19.22 6.67 -9.90
CA PRO A 42 20.19 6.34 -10.94
C PRO A 42 21.41 5.58 -10.41
N ASP A 43 21.70 5.70 -9.12
CA ASP A 43 22.83 5.02 -8.47
C ASP A 43 22.35 4.31 -7.19
N PRO A 44 21.70 3.14 -7.33
CA PRO A 44 21.25 2.36 -6.19
C PRO A 44 22.46 1.75 -5.48
N GLN A 45 22.76 2.27 -4.30
CA GLN A 45 23.73 1.68 -3.40
C GLN A 45 23.05 0.57 -2.60
N TYR A 46 23.58 -0.65 -2.70
CA TYR A 46 23.09 -1.81 -1.98
C TYR A 46 24.11 -2.20 -0.91
N ASP A 47 23.64 -2.43 0.33
CA ASP A 47 24.50 -2.90 1.42
C ASP A 47 25.00 -4.33 1.18
N ASP A 48 24.16 -5.15 0.53
CA ASP A 48 24.47 -6.51 0.17
C ASP A 48 25.02 -6.59 -1.27
N PRO A 49 26.03 -7.45 -1.51
CA PRO A 49 26.49 -7.70 -2.87
C PRO A 49 25.34 -8.24 -3.72
N VAL A 50 25.25 -7.75 -4.96
CA VAL A 50 24.31 -8.29 -5.95
C VAL A 50 24.49 -9.81 -5.97
N PRO A 51 23.43 -10.59 -5.68
CA PRO A 51 23.55 -12.03 -5.62
C PRO A 51 24.08 -12.54 -6.96
N THR A 52 24.97 -13.52 -6.92
CA THR A 52 25.57 -14.07 -8.14
C THR A 52 24.47 -14.51 -9.11
N THR A 53 24.36 -13.77 -10.22
CA THR A 53 23.47 -14.06 -11.34
C THR A 53 24.12 -15.15 -12.18
N GLU A 54 24.15 -16.35 -11.63
CA GLU A 54 24.70 -17.52 -12.30
C GLU A 54 23.66 -18.06 -13.30
N GLY A 55 24.01 -18.11 -14.59
CA GLY A 55 23.17 -18.74 -15.61
C GLY A 55 22.79 -20.20 -15.28
N ALA A 56 23.61 -20.86 -14.45
CA ALA A 56 23.31 -22.18 -13.88
C ALA A 56 22.01 -22.19 -13.06
N LYS A 57 21.71 -21.16 -12.27
CA LYS A 57 20.44 -21.07 -11.51
C LYS A 57 19.23 -20.94 -12.44
N GLY A 58 19.40 -20.27 -13.58
CA GLY A 58 18.38 -20.19 -14.63
C GLY A 58 18.14 -21.54 -15.31
N ALA A 59 19.22 -22.23 -15.69
CA ALA A 59 19.13 -23.58 -16.25
C ALA A 59 18.49 -24.57 -15.28
N GLU A 60 18.85 -24.51 -14.00
CA GLU A 60 18.27 -25.33 -12.94
C GLU A 60 16.77 -25.03 -12.75
N ALA A 61 16.35 -23.77 -12.81
CA ALA A 61 14.93 -23.40 -12.74
C ALA A 61 14.11 -23.99 -13.91
N VAL A 62 14.68 -23.95 -15.13
CA VAL A 62 14.05 -24.56 -16.32
C VAL A 62 13.95 -26.08 -16.18
N GLU A 63 15.00 -26.74 -15.68
CA GLU A 63 15.00 -28.18 -15.45
C GLU A 63 13.96 -28.59 -14.40
N ARG A 64 13.86 -27.85 -13.29
CA ARG A 64 12.85 -28.08 -12.25
C ARG A 64 11.43 -27.97 -12.79
N TYR A 65 11.16 -27.00 -13.66
CA TYR A 65 9.85 -26.85 -14.32
C TYR A 65 9.52 -28.03 -15.24
N ARG A 66 10.51 -28.51 -16.01
CA ARG A 66 10.32 -29.63 -16.95
C ARG A 66 10.14 -30.98 -16.26
N THR A 67 10.77 -31.17 -15.11
CA THR A 67 10.81 -32.45 -14.39
C THR A 67 9.86 -32.53 -13.21
N ASP A 68 9.06 -31.48 -12.97
CA ASP A 68 8.17 -31.32 -11.82
C ASP A 68 8.90 -31.44 -10.45
N LYS A 69 10.19 -31.10 -10.44
CA LYS A 69 11.05 -31.14 -9.25
C LYS A 69 11.09 -29.77 -8.57
N VAL A 70 9.94 -29.33 -8.06
CA VAL A 70 9.84 -28.06 -7.32
C VAL A 70 10.47 -28.17 -5.92
N LYS A 71 10.96 -27.04 -5.39
CA LYS A 71 11.40 -26.95 -3.99
C LYS A 71 10.16 -26.91 -3.10
N GLN A 72 10.08 -27.80 -2.13
CA GLN A 72 8.96 -27.82 -1.21
C GLN A 72 9.01 -26.60 -0.28
N PRO A 73 7.87 -25.96 0.01
CA PRO A 73 7.82 -24.85 0.95
C PRO A 73 8.14 -25.34 2.36
N ASP A 74 8.97 -24.60 3.08
CA ASP A 74 9.19 -24.83 4.50
C ASP A 74 7.91 -24.48 5.26
N THR A 75 7.37 -25.44 6.01
CA THR A 75 6.17 -25.21 6.83
C THR A 75 6.56 -24.47 8.11
N ILE A 76 6.26 -23.18 8.18
CA ILE A 76 6.39 -22.40 9.41
C ILE A 76 5.11 -22.57 10.23
N ARG A 77 5.23 -23.13 11.43
CA ARG A 77 4.10 -23.26 12.38
C ARG A 77 4.09 -22.05 13.32
N THR A 78 3.05 -21.22 13.24
CA THR A 78 2.90 -20.00 14.04
C THR A 78 2.03 -20.17 15.29
N THR A 79 1.85 -21.41 15.77
CA THR A 79 1.04 -21.70 16.97
C THR A 79 1.91 -22.29 18.07
N ASP A 80 2.31 -21.44 19.00
CA ASP A 80 2.65 -21.83 20.36
C ASP A 80 1.35 -21.84 21.18
N THR A 81 0.85 -23.03 21.50
CA THR A 81 -0.31 -23.19 22.37
C THR A 81 0.13 -22.91 23.81
N ASP A 82 0.17 -21.64 24.19
CA ASP A 82 0.33 -21.24 25.59
C ASP A 82 -1.03 -21.38 26.29
N THR A 83 -1.24 -22.53 26.96
CA THR A 83 -2.48 -22.79 27.70
C THR A 83 -2.42 -22.00 29.00
N GLY A 84 -3.03 -20.81 29.00
CA GLY A 84 -3.22 -19.99 30.19
C GLY A 84 -4.07 -20.72 31.22
N SER A 85 -3.43 -21.25 32.26
CA SER A 85 -4.10 -21.84 33.41
C SER A 85 -4.66 -20.72 34.31
N PRO A 86 -5.98 -20.66 34.57
CA PRO A 86 -6.55 -19.68 35.49
C PRO A 86 -6.10 -20.01 36.92
N ARG A 87 -5.51 -19.02 37.61
CA ARG A 87 -5.36 -19.05 39.07
C ARG A 87 -6.65 -18.59 39.74
#